data_AF-A0A9P3MNF0-F1
#
_entry.id   AF-A0A9P3MNF0-F1
#
_cell.length_a   1.000
_cell.length_b   1.000
_cell.length_c   1.000
_cell.angle_alpha   90.00
_cell.angle_beta   90.00
_cell.angle_gamma   90.00
#
_symmetry.space_group_name_H-M   'P 1'
#
loop_
_entity.id
_entity.type
_entity.pdbx_description
1 polymer ?
#
loop_
_entity_poly.entity_id
_entity_poly.type
_entity_poly.pdbx_seq_one_letter_code
_entity_poly.pdbx_strand_id
1 'polypeptide(L)'
;MLRSAAATHSQQIKRAVGRQFASAAAAAAESARKSKPKGKSAAGSSGGKKKALEDQGKASTVVEAALRHARVEPPNLDEATRAEETRMAKEYSRLMMQQHHQQRGAESARLKLKLAAIQALPAGKLRDAAMLPDFTPFPSNRIPPSLTPPIKELQEERARSSDQQVVRKIR
;
A
#
# COMPACT_ATOMS: atom_id res chain seq x y z
N MET A 1 -6.00 49.78 0.81
CA MET A 1 -6.92 48.91 1.58
C MET A 1 -7.12 47.54 0.90
N LEU A 2 -6.09 46.67 0.78
CA LEU A 2 -6.21 45.43 -0.02
C LEU A 2 -5.63 44.14 0.63
N ARG A 3 -5.32 44.13 1.94
CA ARG A 3 -4.72 42.95 2.62
C ARG A 3 -5.71 42.05 3.38
N SER A 4 -7.01 42.36 3.46
CA SER A 4 -7.97 41.62 4.30
C SER A 4 -8.69 40.45 3.61
N ALA A 5 -8.73 40.39 2.27
CA ALA A 5 -9.49 39.37 1.53
C ALA A 5 -8.80 37.99 1.43
N ALA A 6 -7.47 37.94 1.47
CA ALA A 6 -6.74 36.66 1.37
C ALA A 6 -6.78 35.83 2.67
N ALA A 7 -6.89 36.50 3.82
CA ALA A 7 -6.95 35.84 5.13
C ALA A 7 -8.28 35.10 5.35
N THR A 8 -9.39 35.64 4.82
CA THR A 8 -10.73 35.04 4.95
C THR A 8 -10.88 33.80 4.08
N HIS A 9 -10.29 33.79 2.88
CA HIS A 9 -10.37 32.64 1.96
C HIS A 9 -9.63 31.40 2.48
N SER A 10 -8.42 31.56 3.07
CA SER A 10 -7.68 30.41 3.61
C SER A 10 -8.35 29.82 4.87
N GLN A 11 -9.00 30.65 5.68
CA GLN A 11 -9.75 30.18 6.86
C GLN A 11 -11.04 29.46 6.47
N GLN A 12 -11.69 29.88 5.38
CA GLN A 12 -12.86 29.19 4.82
C GLN A 12 -12.50 27.81 4.25
N ILE A 13 -11.37 27.69 3.54
CA ILE A 13 -10.89 26.40 3.01
C ILE A 13 -10.57 25.42 4.15
N LYS A 14 -9.85 25.86 5.19
CA LYS A 14 -9.53 25.00 6.34
C LYS A 14 -10.78 24.50 7.08
N ARG A 15 -11.82 25.34 7.20
CA ARG A 15 -13.10 24.99 7.82
C ARG A 15 -13.92 24.02 6.96
N ALA A 16 -13.90 24.18 5.63
CA ALA A 16 -14.61 23.29 4.72
C ALA A 16 -14.00 21.88 4.70
N VAL A 17 -12.68 21.77 4.63
CA VAL A 17 -11.95 20.50 4.66
C VAL A 17 -12.14 19.78 6.01
N GLY A 18 -12.08 20.52 7.13
CA GLY A 18 -12.33 19.95 8.46
C GLY A 18 -13.75 19.39 8.65
N ARG A 19 -14.77 20.01 8.03
CA ARG A 19 -16.15 19.51 8.07
C ARG A 19 -16.36 18.25 7.23
N GLN A 20 -15.68 18.13 6.09
CA GLN A 20 -15.80 16.94 5.22
C GLN A 20 -15.21 15.68 5.87
N PHE A 21 -14.14 15.81 6.66
CA PHE A 21 -13.57 14.67 7.38
C PHE A 21 -14.34 14.29 8.66
N ALA A 22 -14.95 15.26 9.34
CA ALA A 22 -15.77 15.00 10.53
C ALA A 22 -17.09 14.29 10.20
N SER A 23 -17.75 14.64 9.09
CA SER A 23 -19.00 13.98 8.68
C SER A 23 -18.79 12.57 8.15
N ALA A 24 -17.67 12.30 7.47
CA ALA A 24 -17.30 10.96 7.02
C ALA A 24 -17.00 10.01 8.20
N ALA A 25 -16.32 10.51 9.25
CA ALA A 25 -16.04 9.73 10.45
C ALA A 25 -17.32 9.42 11.26
N ALA A 26 -18.27 10.35 11.34
CA ALA A 26 -19.56 10.12 11.98
C ALA A 26 -20.44 9.12 11.21
N ALA A 27 -20.46 9.19 9.87
CA ALA A 27 -21.21 8.26 9.02
C ALA A 27 -20.66 6.82 9.08
N ALA A 28 -19.35 6.64 9.19
CA ALA A 28 -18.71 5.33 9.36
C ALA A 28 -18.99 4.71 10.75
N ALA A 29 -19.11 5.54 11.80
CA ALA A 29 -19.45 5.08 13.14
C ALA A 29 -20.93 4.68 13.28
N GLU A 30 -21.83 5.27 12.48
CA GLU A 30 -23.26 4.98 12.51
C GLU A 30 -23.64 3.73 11.69
N SER A 31 -22.93 3.45 10.58
CA SER A 31 -23.13 2.23 9.79
C SER A 31 -22.69 0.96 10.53
N ALA A 32 -21.65 1.05 11.38
CA ALA A 32 -21.18 -0.04 12.23
C ALA A 32 -22.16 -0.39 13.38
N ARG A 33 -23.06 0.53 13.76
CA ARG A 33 -24.05 0.29 14.84
C ARG A 33 -25.34 -0.37 14.35
N LYS A 34 -25.61 -0.37 13.03
CA LYS A 34 -26.88 -0.89 12.44
C LYS A 34 -26.81 -2.33 11.93
N SER A 35 -25.65 -2.99 11.90
CA SER A 35 -25.53 -4.39 11.46
C SER A 35 -25.23 -5.36 12.62
N LYS A 36 -26.24 -5.69 13.42
CA LYS A 36 -26.28 -6.93 14.23
C LYS A 36 -27.37 -7.85 13.66
N PRO A 37 -27.07 -9.01 13.06
CA PRO A 37 -28.11 -9.95 12.68
C PRO A 37 -28.59 -10.74 13.91
N LYS A 38 -29.90 -10.65 14.18
CA LYS A 38 -30.66 -11.57 15.04
C LYS A 38 -30.69 -12.95 14.39
N GLY A 39 -30.00 -13.93 14.97
CA GLY A 39 -30.10 -15.36 14.61
C GLY A 39 -30.71 -16.17 15.76
N LYS A 40 -31.81 -16.86 15.46
CA LYS A 40 -32.65 -17.67 16.36
C LYS A 40 -31.89 -18.80 17.07
N SER A 41 -32.17 -18.95 18.36
CA SER A 41 -31.89 -20.14 19.17
C SER A 41 -32.84 -21.28 18.81
N ALA A 42 -32.30 -22.46 18.48
CA ALA A 42 -33.03 -23.72 18.51
C ALA A 42 -32.21 -24.73 19.32
N ALA A 43 -32.84 -25.26 20.37
CA ALA A 43 -32.31 -26.29 21.24
C ALA A 43 -32.28 -27.65 20.51
N GLY A 44 -31.26 -28.47 20.78
CA GLY A 44 -31.12 -29.79 20.17
C GLY A 44 -29.85 -30.55 20.59
N SER A 45 -29.79 -30.93 21.87
CA SER A 45 -29.30 -32.20 22.43
C SER A 45 -28.03 -32.92 21.88
N SER A 46 -27.16 -33.22 22.85
CA SER A 46 -26.45 -34.49 23.11
C SER A 46 -25.18 -34.88 22.34
N GLY A 47 -24.14 -35.19 23.14
CA GLY A 47 -23.24 -36.31 22.85
C GLY A 47 -21.88 -35.93 22.25
N GLY A 48 -20.90 -35.64 23.09
CA GLY A 48 -19.52 -35.49 22.61
C GLY A 48 -18.53 -34.93 23.64
N LYS A 49 -18.33 -35.59 24.78
CA LYS A 49 -17.12 -35.36 25.58
C LYS A 49 -15.93 -35.96 24.82
N LYS A 50 -15.00 -35.11 24.37
CA LYS A 50 -13.53 -35.19 24.57
C LYS A 50 -12.77 -34.37 23.50
N LYS A 51 -11.76 -33.62 23.97
CA LYS A 51 -10.80 -32.73 23.26
C LYS A 51 -11.21 -31.27 23.07
N ALA A 52 -11.31 -30.52 24.16
CA ALA A 52 -11.35 -29.05 24.14
C ALA A 52 -10.55 -28.43 25.31
N LEU A 53 -9.36 -28.96 25.61
CA LEU A 53 -8.53 -28.46 26.73
C LEU A 53 -7.04 -28.25 26.37
N GLU A 54 -6.67 -28.20 25.09
CA GLU A 54 -5.28 -27.93 24.68
C GLU A 54 -5.11 -26.70 23.77
N ASP A 55 -6.20 -26.10 23.30
CA ASP A 55 -6.13 -25.03 22.30
C ASP A 55 -6.11 -23.61 22.90
N GLN A 56 -6.43 -23.47 24.19
CA GLN A 56 -6.32 -22.20 24.91
C GLN A 56 -4.86 -21.76 25.12
N GLY A 57 -3.93 -22.73 25.19
CA GLY A 57 -2.49 -22.48 25.30
C GLY A 57 -1.86 -22.01 23.98
N LYS A 58 -2.32 -22.53 22.84
CA LYS A 58 -1.74 -22.17 21.53
C LYS A 58 -2.19 -20.77 21.10
N ALA A 59 -3.48 -20.47 21.22
CA ALA A 59 -4.00 -19.13 20.94
C ALA A 59 -3.35 -18.06 21.84
N SER A 60 -3.15 -18.35 23.12
CA SER A 60 -2.45 -17.45 24.05
C SER A 60 -0.97 -17.29 23.69
N THR A 61 -0.25 -18.34 23.29
CA THR A 61 1.14 -18.20 22.85
C THR A 61 1.31 -17.42 21.56
N VAL A 62 0.38 -17.51 20.60
CA VAL A 62 0.42 -16.73 19.36
C VAL A 62 0.11 -15.26 19.64
N VAL A 63 -0.89 -14.98 20.48
CA VAL A 63 -1.23 -13.62 20.94
C VAL A 63 -0.08 -13.04 21.77
N GLU A 64 0.51 -13.82 22.65
CA GLU A 64 1.67 -13.41 23.45
C GLU A 64 2.89 -13.17 22.56
N ALA A 65 3.17 -14.03 21.58
CA ALA A 65 4.24 -13.82 20.61
C ALA A 65 4.05 -12.55 19.78
N ALA A 66 2.80 -12.25 19.37
CA ALA A 66 2.47 -11.00 18.70
C ALA A 66 2.65 -9.77 19.62
N LEU A 67 2.35 -9.91 20.91
CA LEU A 67 2.45 -8.84 21.92
C LEU A 67 3.84 -8.70 22.54
N ARG A 68 4.78 -9.63 22.31
CA ARG A 68 6.15 -9.57 22.86
C ARG A 68 6.89 -8.28 22.45
N HIS A 69 6.68 -7.81 21.21
CA HIS A 69 7.30 -6.56 20.74
C HIS A 69 6.62 -5.30 21.31
N ALA A 70 5.36 -5.40 21.75
CA ALA A 70 4.64 -4.28 22.36
C ALA A 70 5.05 -4.03 23.82
N ARG A 71 5.76 -4.98 24.45
CA ARG A 71 6.24 -4.90 25.84
C ARG A 71 7.71 -4.46 25.97
N VAL A 72 8.34 -4.05 24.87
CA VAL A 72 9.70 -3.49 24.95
C VAL A 72 9.57 -2.07 25.48
N GLU A 73 10.00 -1.86 26.73
CA GLU A 73 10.11 -0.51 27.30
C GLU A 73 11.03 0.32 26.40
N PRO A 74 10.69 1.60 26.13
CA PRO A 74 11.53 2.43 25.29
C PRO A 74 12.93 2.50 25.90
N PRO A 75 13.99 2.27 25.12
CA PRO A 75 15.35 2.33 25.65
C PRO A 75 15.59 3.73 26.21
N ASN A 76 16.08 3.79 27.45
CA ASN A 76 16.53 5.04 28.05
C ASN A 76 17.83 5.47 27.36
N LEU A 77 17.68 6.17 26.24
CA LEU A 77 18.79 6.73 25.48
C LEU A 77 19.37 7.94 26.21
N ASP A 78 20.69 8.06 26.20
CA ASP A 78 21.40 9.25 26.66
C ASP A 78 21.05 10.47 25.79
N GLU A 79 21.17 11.68 26.32
CA GLU A 79 20.82 12.90 25.58
C GLU A 79 21.63 13.07 24.29
N ALA A 80 22.90 12.65 24.29
CA ALA A 80 23.77 12.69 23.12
C ALA A 80 23.28 11.77 22.00
N THR A 81 22.88 10.53 22.33
CA THR A 81 22.38 9.57 21.32
C THR A 81 21.04 10.01 20.75
N ARG A 82 20.14 10.58 21.57
CA ARG A 82 18.89 11.19 21.08
C ARG A 82 19.15 12.33 20.10
N ALA A 83 20.14 13.17 20.36
CA ALA A 83 20.50 14.26 19.46
C ALA A 83 21.01 13.73 18.11
N GLU A 84 21.80 12.67 18.11
CA GLU A 84 22.27 12.02 16.88
C GLU A 84 21.14 11.35 16.10
N GLU A 85 20.26 10.60 16.76
CA GLU A 85 19.09 9.97 16.14
C GLU A 85 18.16 11.00 15.49
N THR A 86 17.91 12.13 16.17
CA THR A 86 17.07 13.20 15.60
C THR A 86 17.71 13.88 14.38
N ARG A 87 19.04 13.98 14.34
CA ARG A 87 19.77 14.46 13.16
C ARG A 87 19.66 13.47 12.01
N MET A 88 19.95 12.19 12.26
CA MET A 88 19.84 11.13 11.26
C MET A 88 18.42 11.03 10.67
N ALA A 89 17.38 11.12 11.51
CA ALA A 89 16.00 11.09 11.04
C ALA A 89 15.65 12.27 10.11
N LYS A 90 16.14 13.47 10.42
CA LYS A 90 15.93 14.67 9.58
C LYS A 90 16.67 14.55 8.24
N GLU A 91 17.90 14.07 8.27
CA GLU A 91 18.69 13.85 7.05
C GLU A 91 18.06 12.79 6.15
N TYR A 92 17.62 11.68 6.74
CA TYR A 92 16.89 10.64 6.03
C TYR A 92 15.61 11.19 5.39
N SER A 93 14.79 11.94 6.15
CA SER A 93 13.58 12.57 5.62
C SER A 93 13.90 13.50 4.45
N ARG A 94 14.93 14.32 4.57
CA ARG A 94 15.39 15.21 3.49
C ARG A 94 15.78 14.43 2.24
N LEU A 95 16.55 13.36 2.39
CA LEU A 95 17.03 12.53 1.29
C LEU A 95 15.87 11.80 0.59
N MET A 96 14.93 11.25 1.36
CA MET A 96 13.72 10.62 0.82
C MET A 96 12.86 11.62 0.04
N MET A 97 12.67 12.83 0.56
CA MET A 97 11.93 13.88 -0.14
C MET A 97 12.62 14.27 -1.46
N GLN A 98 13.94 14.40 -1.45
CA GLN A 98 14.72 14.68 -2.66
C GLN A 98 14.52 13.59 -3.72
N GLN A 99 14.65 12.31 -3.34
CA GLN A 99 14.43 11.19 -4.26
C GLN A 99 13.01 11.19 -4.84
N HIS A 100 12.00 11.42 -4.00
CA HIS A 100 10.62 11.50 -4.43
C HIS A 100 10.36 12.66 -5.40
N HIS A 101 10.96 13.83 -5.17
CA HIS A 101 10.88 14.95 -6.13
C HIS A 101 11.55 14.62 -7.47
N GLN A 102 12.70 13.94 -7.44
CA GLN A 102 13.38 13.48 -8.66
C GLN A 102 12.52 12.49 -9.45
N GLN A 103 11.92 11.50 -8.78
CA GLN A 103 11.02 10.53 -9.40
C GLN A 103 9.79 11.22 -10.03
N ARG A 104 9.12 12.11 -9.29
CA ARG A 104 8.00 12.90 -9.83
C ARG A 104 8.39 13.75 -11.03
N GLY A 105 9.56 14.38 -10.98
CA GLY A 105 10.11 15.16 -12.09
C GLY A 105 10.29 14.29 -13.33
N ALA A 106 10.95 13.13 -13.18
CA ALA A 106 11.18 12.18 -14.26
C ALA A 106 9.88 11.62 -14.86
N GLU A 107 8.91 11.25 -14.02
CA GLU A 107 7.59 10.79 -14.46
C GLU A 107 6.85 11.87 -15.24
N SER A 108 6.84 13.11 -14.73
CA SER A 108 6.19 14.23 -15.39
C SER A 108 6.82 14.54 -16.76
N ALA A 109 8.16 14.45 -16.87
CA ALA A 109 8.87 14.63 -18.12
C ALA A 109 8.55 13.51 -19.11
N ARG A 110 8.55 12.25 -18.65
CA ARG A 110 8.18 11.08 -19.46
C ARG A 110 6.76 11.21 -20.02
N LEU A 111 5.81 11.67 -19.22
CA LEU A 111 4.43 11.90 -19.68
C LEU A 111 4.33 12.97 -20.75
N LYS A 112 5.00 14.12 -20.56
CA LYS A 112 5.03 15.21 -21.55
C LYS A 112 5.63 14.75 -22.88
N LEU A 113 6.77 14.06 -22.82
CA LEU A 113 7.43 13.53 -24.01
C LEU A 113 6.60 12.44 -24.71
N LYS A 114 5.94 11.56 -23.95
CA LYS A 114 5.02 10.56 -24.50
C LYS A 114 3.88 11.22 -25.28
N LEU A 115 3.25 12.25 -24.71
CA LEU A 115 2.18 12.97 -25.39
C LEU A 115 2.66 13.71 -26.64
N ALA A 116 3.81 14.38 -26.56
CA ALA A 116 4.42 15.05 -27.71
C ALA A 116 4.74 14.06 -28.84
N ALA A 117 5.26 12.87 -28.49
CA ALA A 117 5.53 11.82 -29.47
C ALA A 117 4.24 11.31 -30.15
N ILE A 118 3.15 11.11 -29.40
CA ILE A 118 1.87 10.71 -29.99
C ILE A 118 1.32 11.80 -30.92
N GLN A 119 1.49 13.08 -30.56
CA GLN A 119 1.06 14.20 -31.40
C GLN A 119 1.88 14.33 -32.70
N ALA A 120 3.15 13.96 -32.66
CA ALA A 120 4.04 13.95 -33.82
C ALA A 120 3.72 12.82 -34.83
N LEU A 121 2.94 11.81 -34.44
CA LEU A 121 2.48 10.78 -35.36
C LEU A 121 1.51 11.34 -36.42
N PRO A 122 1.51 10.80 -37.64
CA PRO A 122 0.55 11.19 -38.68
C PRO A 122 -0.89 10.97 -38.21
N ALA A 123 -1.79 11.85 -38.62
CA ALA A 123 -3.21 11.78 -38.28
C ALA A 123 -3.86 10.50 -38.85
N GLY A 124 -4.77 9.90 -38.08
CA GLY A 124 -5.51 8.69 -38.44
C GLY A 124 -5.13 7.48 -37.59
N LYS A 125 -5.20 6.29 -38.19
CA LYS A 125 -5.19 4.98 -37.50
C LYS A 125 -4.08 4.81 -36.46
N LEU A 126 -2.86 5.27 -36.75
CA LEU A 126 -1.70 5.09 -35.87
C LEU A 126 -1.80 5.93 -34.60
N ARG A 127 -2.20 7.20 -34.74
CA ARG A 127 -2.37 8.10 -33.61
C ARG A 127 -3.56 7.69 -32.73
N ASP A 128 -4.65 7.24 -33.35
CA ASP A 128 -5.84 6.77 -32.65
C ASP A 128 -5.56 5.50 -31.85
N ALA A 129 -4.84 4.53 -32.45
CA ALA A 129 -4.42 3.31 -31.77
C ALA A 129 -3.47 3.59 -30.59
N ALA A 130 -2.54 4.54 -30.73
CA ALA A 130 -1.59 4.91 -29.68
C ALA A 130 -2.22 5.64 -28.49
N MET A 131 -3.41 6.23 -28.67
CA MET A 131 -4.15 6.91 -27.58
C MET A 131 -4.93 5.93 -26.70
N LEU A 132 -5.19 4.71 -27.18
CA LEU A 132 -5.92 3.71 -26.42
C LEU A 132 -5.07 3.19 -25.24
N PRO A 133 -5.59 3.15 -24.01
CA PRO A 133 -4.89 2.52 -22.89
C PRO A 133 -4.70 1.02 -23.12
N ASP A 134 -3.48 0.54 -22.89
CA ASP A 134 -3.16 -0.88 -22.93
C ASP A 134 -3.49 -1.55 -21.59
N PHE A 135 -4.33 -2.59 -21.63
CA PHE A 135 -4.75 -3.39 -20.48
C PHE A 135 -4.06 -4.76 -20.43
N THR A 136 -3.07 -5.02 -21.29
CA THR A 136 -2.30 -6.27 -21.22
C THR A 136 -1.58 -6.37 -19.86
N PRO A 137 -1.68 -7.51 -19.16
CA PRO A 137 -1.02 -7.69 -17.89
C PRO A 137 0.50 -7.76 -18.09
N PHE A 138 1.26 -7.43 -17.04
CA PHE A 138 2.71 -7.62 -17.08
C PHE A 138 3.07 -9.09 -17.33
N PRO A 139 4.18 -9.35 -18.04
CA PRO A 139 4.62 -10.72 -18.33
C PRO A 139 4.98 -11.45 -17.02
N SER A 140 4.62 -12.73 -16.93
CA SER A 140 4.91 -13.60 -15.79
C SER A 140 6.40 -13.75 -15.49
N ASN A 141 7.26 -13.49 -16.49
CA ASN A 141 8.70 -13.68 -16.40
C ASN A 141 9.42 -12.47 -15.77
N ARG A 142 8.68 -11.43 -15.36
CA ARG A 142 9.23 -10.26 -14.67
C ARG A 142 9.43 -10.57 -13.18
N ILE A 143 10.62 -11.05 -12.83
CA ILE A 143 11.01 -11.36 -11.45
C ILE A 143 11.55 -10.07 -10.78
N PRO A 144 11.13 -9.74 -9.55
CA PRO A 144 11.72 -8.62 -8.81
C PRO A 144 13.22 -8.86 -8.55
N PRO A 145 14.02 -7.79 -8.40
CA PRO A 145 15.43 -7.95 -8.09
C PRO A 145 15.61 -8.71 -6.77
N SER A 146 16.42 -9.76 -6.80
CA SER A 146 16.81 -10.53 -5.62
C SER A 146 18.10 -9.99 -5.00
N LEU A 147 18.29 -10.18 -3.69
CA LEU A 147 19.51 -9.74 -2.99
C LEU A 147 20.77 -10.38 -3.58
N THR A 148 20.72 -11.69 -3.86
CA THR A 148 21.75 -12.42 -4.59
C THR A 148 21.25 -12.79 -5.98
N PRO A 149 22.09 -12.69 -7.03
CA PRO A 149 21.70 -13.15 -8.35
C PRO A 149 21.46 -14.67 -8.34
N PRO A 150 20.52 -15.18 -9.15
CA PRO A 150 20.23 -16.61 -9.19
C PRO A 150 21.43 -17.42 -9.73
N ILE A 151 21.66 -18.61 -9.18
CA ILE A 151 22.70 -19.54 -9.65
C ILE A 151 22.37 -19.95 -11.10
N LYS A 152 23.36 -19.92 -12.00
CA LYS A 152 23.18 -20.08 -13.46
C LYS A 152 22.37 -21.33 -13.83
N GLU A 153 22.66 -22.47 -13.22
CA GLU A 153 22.00 -23.76 -13.51
C GLU A 153 20.49 -23.73 -13.18
N LEU A 154 20.09 -23.03 -12.13
CA LEU A 154 18.68 -22.85 -11.74
C LEU A 154 17.95 -21.82 -12.62
N GLN A 155 18.65 -20.97 -13.36
CA GLN A 155 18.03 -19.99 -14.26
C GLN A 155 17.40 -20.67 -15.48
N GLU A 156 18.10 -21.66 -16.05
CA GLU A 156 17.64 -22.39 -17.24
C GLU A 156 16.37 -23.19 -16.95
N GLU A 157 16.33 -23.87 -15.80
CA GLU A 157 15.17 -24.66 -15.38
C GLU A 157 13.95 -23.77 -15.13
N ARG A 158 14.16 -22.60 -14.51
CA ARG A 158 13.09 -21.65 -14.20
C ARG A 158 12.53 -21.00 -15.47
N ALA A 159 13.37 -20.63 -16.43
CA ALA A 159 12.94 -20.11 -17.73
C ALA A 159 12.11 -21.13 -18.52
N ARG A 160 12.55 -22.40 -18.55
CA ARG A 160 11.76 -23.49 -19.19
C ARG A 160 10.41 -23.68 -18.53
N SER A 161 10.34 -23.58 -17.20
CA SER A 161 9.09 -23.73 -16.44
C SER A 161 8.09 -22.60 -16.69
N SER A 162 8.58 -21.35 -16.84
CA SER A 162 7.72 -20.20 -17.10
C SER A 162 7.08 -20.27 -18.48
N ASP A 163 7.85 -20.66 -19.50
CA ASP A 163 7.36 -20.79 -20.87
C ASP A 163 6.29 -21.91 -20.97
N GLN A 164 6.47 -23.02 -20.23
CA GLN A 164 5.47 -24.09 -20.17
C GLN A 164 4.16 -23.66 -19.49
N GLN A 165 4.20 -22.79 -18.48
CA GLN A 165 2.99 -22.30 -17.82
C GLN A 165 2.21 -21.33 -18.71
N VAL A 166 2.89 -20.52 -19.53
CA VAL A 166 2.24 -19.65 -20.52
C VAL A 166 1.51 -20.49 -21.57
N VAL A 167 2.15 -21.54 -22.11
CA VAL A 167 1.54 -22.42 -23.12
C VAL A 167 0.33 -23.19 -22.57
N ARG A 168 0.38 -23.68 -21.32
CA ARG A 168 -0.74 -24.38 -20.69
C ARG A 168 -1.95 -23.49 -20.38
N LYS A 169 -1.75 -22.17 -20.24
CA LYS A 169 -2.81 -21.22 -19.91
C LYS A 169 -3.50 -20.64 -21.14
N ILE A 170 -2.92 -20.83 -22.32
CA ILE A 170 -3.47 -20.43 -23.63
C ILE A 170 -4.28 -21.57 -24.29
N ARG A 171 -4.12 -22.81 -23.82
CA ARG A 171 -4.80 -24.01 -24.31
C ARG A 171 -6.02 -24.35 -23.46
#